data_AF-A0A803VCB0-F1
#
_entry.id   AF-A0A803VCB0-F1
#
_cell.length_a   1.000
_cell.length_b   1.000
_cell.length_c   1.000
_cell.angle_alpha   90.00
_cell.angle_beta   90.00
_cell.angle_gamma   90.00
#
_symmetry.space_group_name_H-M   'P 1'
#
loop_
_entity.id
_entity.type
_entity.pdbx_description
1 polymer ?
#
loop_
_entity_poly.entity_id
_entity_poly.type
_entity_poly.pdbx_seq_one_letter_code
_entity_poly.pdbx_strand_id
1 'polypeptide(L)'
;AMQQQHFMSKCIELLRNFIILSVLSSLDFEASFIRLIDKVTNGSRIEINQTGTTLYYQPGLLYGGSLEHDCSPSRGIGYYLESLLCLAPFMKHPLKIVLRGVTNDQVDPSVSNKV
;
A
#
# COMPACT_ATOMS: atom_id res chain seq x y z
N ALA A 1 10.74 9.34 -14.89
CA ALA A 1 11.73 8.96 -13.84
C ALA A 1 11.77 9.97 -12.68
N MET A 2 12.24 11.21 -12.84
CA MET A 2 12.35 12.17 -11.71
C MET A 2 11.02 12.53 -11.03
N GLN A 3 9.96 12.81 -11.80
CA GLN A 3 8.61 13.08 -11.26
C GLN A 3 8.03 11.86 -10.51
N GLN A 4 8.33 10.67 -11.00
CA GLN A 4 7.90 9.38 -10.46
C GLN A 4 8.54 9.14 -9.08
N GLN A 5 9.84 9.35 -8.96
CA GLN A 5 10.55 9.24 -7.68
C GLN A 5 10.11 10.32 -6.68
N HIS A 6 9.87 11.56 -7.12
CA HIS A 6 9.42 12.63 -6.23
C HIS A 6 7.98 12.40 -5.73
N PHE A 7 7.07 11.96 -6.61
CA PHE A 7 5.69 11.63 -6.23
C PHE A 7 5.64 10.40 -5.34
N MET A 8 6.42 9.36 -5.66
CA MET A 8 6.53 8.18 -4.82
C MET A 8 7.14 8.53 -3.46
N SER A 9 8.17 9.39 -3.41
CA SER A 9 8.76 9.87 -2.15
C SER A 9 7.76 10.65 -1.30
N LYS A 10 6.89 11.47 -1.91
CA LYS A 10 5.81 12.21 -1.21
C LYS A 10 4.68 11.29 -0.75
N CYS A 11 4.25 10.32 -1.58
CA CYS A 11 3.31 9.28 -1.18
C CYS A 11 3.88 8.42 -0.05
N ILE A 12 5.18 8.11 -0.09
CA ILE A 12 5.87 7.37 0.96
C ILE A 12 6.07 8.22 2.22
N GLU A 13 6.27 9.54 2.12
CA GLU A 13 6.27 10.43 3.29
C GLU A 13 4.88 10.54 3.93
N LEU A 14 3.83 10.59 3.13
CA LEU A 14 2.44 10.48 3.60
C LEU A 14 2.20 9.10 4.26
N LEU A 15 2.73 8.02 3.68
CA LEU A 15 2.71 6.68 4.27
C LEU A 15 3.60 6.59 5.52
N ARG A 16 4.73 7.29 5.60
CA ARG A 16 5.60 7.33 6.79
C ARG A 16 4.88 7.98 7.96
N ASN A 17 4.23 9.13 7.75
CA ASN A 17 3.49 9.80 8.82
C ASN A 17 2.23 9.02 9.25
N PHE A 18 1.65 8.21 8.36
CA PHE A 18 0.51 7.35 8.67
C PHE A 18 0.92 6.01 9.35
N ILE A 19 2.03 5.39 8.90
CA ILE A 19 2.51 4.07 9.38
C ILE A 19 3.39 4.20 10.64
N ILE A 20 4.13 5.30 10.86
CA ILE A 20 4.95 5.47 12.06
C ILE A 20 4.08 5.65 13.32
N LEU A 21 2.85 6.17 13.19
CA LEU A 21 1.93 6.34 14.32
C LEU A 21 1.30 5.01 14.77
N SER A 22 1.33 3.97 13.93
CA SER A 22 0.45 2.81 14.04
C SER A 22 1.16 1.49 14.35
N VAL A 23 2.49 1.43 14.27
CA VAL A 23 3.26 0.22 14.65
C VAL A 23 3.19 -0.10 16.17
N LEU A 24 2.56 0.75 16.98
CA LEU A 24 2.21 0.50 18.39
C LEU A 24 0.93 -0.34 18.58
N SER A 25 0.12 -0.51 17.54
CA SER A 25 -1.04 -1.39 17.53
C SER A 25 -0.97 -2.23 16.26
N SER A 26 -0.54 -3.49 16.35
CA SER A 26 -0.49 -4.41 15.22
C SER A 26 -1.88 -4.61 14.61
N LEU A 27 -2.27 -3.69 13.74
CA LEU A 27 -3.47 -3.77 12.95
C LEU A 27 -3.07 -4.55 11.71
N ASP A 28 -3.51 -5.81 11.63
CA ASP A 28 -3.15 -6.76 10.56
C ASP A 28 -3.27 -6.19 9.14
N PHE A 29 -4.12 -5.17 8.96
CA PHE A 29 -4.31 -4.47 7.70
C PHE A 29 -3.13 -3.61 7.27
N GLU A 30 -2.35 -3.04 8.19
CA GLU A 30 -1.18 -2.22 7.84
C GLU A 30 -0.01 -3.08 7.41
N ALA A 31 0.24 -4.17 8.12
CA ALA A 31 1.22 -5.17 7.70
C ALA A 31 0.85 -5.76 6.33
N SER A 32 -0.44 -6.01 6.10
CA SER A 32 -0.96 -6.40 4.79
C SER A 32 -0.70 -5.33 3.72
N PHE A 33 -0.90 -4.05 4.06
CA PHE A 33 -0.68 -2.94 3.15
C PHE A 33 0.81 -2.78 2.77
N ILE A 34 1.72 -2.88 3.75
CA ILE A 34 3.16 -2.83 3.50
C ILE A 34 3.57 -3.95 2.53
N ARG A 35 3.06 -5.17 2.72
CA ARG A 35 3.30 -6.29 1.79
C ARG A 35 2.76 -6.02 0.37
N LEU A 36 1.63 -5.32 0.25
CA LEU A 36 1.10 -4.91 -1.05
C LEU A 36 2.05 -3.91 -1.74
N ILE A 37 2.56 -2.92 -1.00
CA ILE A 37 3.51 -1.94 -1.55
C ILE A 37 4.80 -2.62 -2.01
N ASP A 38 5.31 -3.59 -1.25
CA ASP A 38 6.47 -4.38 -1.65
C ASP A 38 6.20 -5.15 -2.96
N LYS A 39 5.04 -5.79 -3.10
CA LYS A 39 4.67 -6.52 -4.34
C LYS A 39 4.59 -5.64 -5.58
N VAL A 40 4.13 -4.38 -5.46
CA VAL A 40 4.01 -3.47 -6.61
C VAL A 40 5.29 -2.71 -6.92
N THR A 41 6.32 -2.87 -6.09
CA THR A 41 7.64 -2.27 -6.26
C THR A 41 8.70 -3.33 -6.57
N ASN A 42 9.80 -2.90 -7.16
CA ASN A 42 10.97 -3.75 -7.40
C ASN A 42 12.21 -3.05 -6.82
N GLY A 43 12.97 -3.76 -5.98
CA GLY A 43 14.14 -3.21 -5.29
C GLY A 43 13.80 -2.33 -4.09
N SER A 44 12.62 -2.49 -3.50
CA SER A 44 12.27 -1.88 -2.21
C SER A 44 13.02 -2.58 -1.07
N ARG A 45 13.29 -1.87 0.04
CA ARG A 45 13.84 -2.48 1.26
C ARG A 45 12.98 -2.08 2.44
N ILE A 46 12.49 -3.07 3.16
CA ILE A 46 11.62 -2.89 4.33
C ILE A 46 12.30 -3.55 5.51
N GLU A 47 12.52 -2.79 6.58
CA GLU A 47 13.10 -3.30 7.82
C GLU A 47 12.23 -2.90 9.00
N ILE A 48 11.96 -3.86 9.87
CA ILE A 48 11.20 -3.65 11.10
C ILE A 48 12.15 -3.90 12.27
N ASN A 49 12.20 -2.97 13.23
CA ASN A 49 13.01 -3.17 14.44
C ASN A 49 12.49 -4.38 15.24
N GLN A 50 13.35 -5.00 16.05
CA GLN A 50 13.04 -6.17 16.88
C GLN A 50 11.81 -5.98 17.77
N THR A 51 11.61 -4.76 18.27
CA THR A 51 10.45 -4.39 19.11
C THR A 51 9.16 -4.19 18.31
N GLY A 52 9.24 -4.19 16.98
CA GLY A 52 8.10 -3.92 16.11
C GLY A 52 7.59 -2.49 16.18
N THR A 53 8.34 -1.53 16.72
CA THR A 53 7.86 -0.14 16.92
C THR A 53 8.35 0.84 15.86
N THR A 54 9.22 0.39 14.97
CA THR A 54 9.85 1.26 13.97
C THR A 54 9.97 0.50 12.66
N LEU A 55 9.52 1.15 11.59
CA LEU A 55 9.62 0.68 10.23
C LEU A 55 10.54 1.60 9.44
N TYR A 56 11.61 1.03 8.89
CA TYR A 56 12.44 1.65 7.88
C TYR A 56 11.98 1.16 6.50
N TYR A 57 11.67 2.10 5.62
CA TYR A 57 11.28 1.80 4.25
C TYR A 57 12.14 2.59 3.28
N GLN A 58 12.90 1.88 2.46
CA GLN A 58 13.64 2.43 1.34
C GLN A 58 12.86 2.15 0.05
N PRO A 59 12.39 3.19 -0.65
CA PRO A 59 11.64 3.03 -1.89
C PRO A 59 12.40 2.29 -3.00
N GLY A 60 11.70 1.38 -3.68
CA GLY A 60 12.12 0.77 -4.96
C GLY A 60 11.56 1.49 -6.19
N LEU A 61 11.51 0.81 -7.33
CA LEU A 61 10.83 1.28 -8.54
C LEU A 61 9.40 0.75 -8.60
N LEU A 62 8.41 1.59 -8.94
CA LEU A 62 7.04 1.15 -9.22
C LEU A 62 7.01 0.28 -10.47
N TYR A 63 6.71 -1.01 -10.30
CA TYR A 63 6.84 -2.00 -11.36
C TYR A 63 5.50 -2.34 -12.01
N GLY A 64 4.45 -2.58 -11.20
CA GLY A 64 3.15 -3.02 -11.69
C GLY A 64 3.15 -4.48 -12.19
N GLY A 65 2.26 -4.81 -13.13
CA GLY A 65 2.08 -6.17 -13.65
C GLY A 65 0.86 -6.89 -13.08
N SER A 66 0.82 -8.23 -13.22
CA SER A 66 -0.28 -9.06 -12.74
C SER A 66 0.00 -9.57 -11.32
N LEU A 67 -0.86 -9.22 -10.36
CA LEU A 67 -0.64 -9.47 -8.94
C LEU A 67 -1.93 -9.95 -8.26
N GLU A 68 -1.79 -10.70 -7.17
CA GLU A 68 -2.88 -11.01 -6.25
C GLU A 68 -2.48 -10.63 -4.82
N HIS A 69 -3.46 -10.13 -4.06
CA HIS A 69 -3.24 -9.74 -2.68
C HIS A 69 -4.46 -10.04 -1.80
N ASP A 70 -4.22 -10.81 -0.74
CA ASP A 70 -5.19 -11.05 0.32
C ASP A 70 -5.14 -9.90 1.32
N CYS A 71 -6.20 -9.10 1.34
CA CYS A 71 -6.38 -7.99 2.26
C CYS A 71 -6.79 -8.51 3.65
N SER A 72 -6.31 -7.86 4.69
CA SER A 72 -6.77 -8.15 6.05
C SER A 72 -8.27 -7.86 6.19
N PRO A 73 -9.05 -8.71 6.89
CA PRO A 73 -10.47 -8.49 7.11
C PRO A 73 -10.78 -7.31 8.04
N SER A 74 -9.77 -6.79 8.76
CA SER A 74 -9.93 -5.65 9.67
C SER A 74 -10.15 -4.31 8.97
N ARG A 75 -10.01 -4.25 7.64
CA ARG A 75 -10.30 -3.07 6.80
C ARG A 75 -10.85 -3.44 5.43
N GLY A 76 -11.61 -2.53 4.83
CA GLY A 76 -12.15 -2.71 3.49
C GLY A 76 -11.06 -2.72 2.41
N ILE A 77 -11.31 -3.39 1.28
CA ILE A 77 -10.38 -3.39 0.15
C ILE A 77 -10.14 -1.99 -0.45
N GLY A 78 -11.06 -1.04 -0.21
CA GLY A 78 -10.94 0.36 -0.62
C GLY A 78 -9.66 1.02 -0.10
N TYR A 79 -9.28 0.73 1.15
CA TYR A 79 -8.04 1.24 1.77
C TYR A 79 -6.78 0.92 0.93
N TYR A 80 -6.71 -0.30 0.41
CA TYR A 80 -5.61 -0.75 -0.44
C TYR A 80 -5.72 -0.16 -1.85
N LEU A 81 -6.93 -0.13 -2.41
CA LEU A 81 -7.20 0.34 -3.77
C LEU A 81 -6.88 1.83 -3.95
N GLU A 82 -7.22 2.69 -2.99
CA GLU A 82 -6.96 4.14 -3.06
C GLU A 82 -5.47 4.42 -3.27
N SER A 83 -4.60 3.72 -2.53
CA SER A 83 -3.15 3.86 -2.68
C SER A 83 -2.67 3.37 -4.05
N LEU A 84 -3.24 2.27 -4.56
CA LEU A 84 -2.89 1.74 -5.87
C LEU A 84 -3.33 2.67 -7.01
N LEU A 85 -4.48 3.32 -6.91
CA LEU A 85 -4.95 4.29 -7.90
C LEU A 85 -4.01 5.49 -8.00
N CYS A 86 -3.46 5.95 -6.87
CA CYS A 86 -2.46 7.02 -6.83
C CYS A 86 -1.12 6.61 -7.47
N LEU A 87 -0.73 5.33 -7.37
CA LEU A 87 0.55 4.82 -7.87
C LEU A 87 0.49 4.28 -9.31
N ALA A 88 -0.65 3.77 -9.76
CA ALA A 88 -0.81 3.07 -11.03
C ALA A 88 -0.38 3.87 -12.28
N PRO A 89 -0.65 5.20 -12.40
CA PRO A 89 -0.20 5.99 -13.54
C PRO A 89 1.32 6.07 -13.68
N PHE A 90 2.03 5.76 -12.60
CA PHE A 90 3.47 5.84 -12.46
C PHE A 90 4.11 4.44 -12.44
N MET A 91 3.43 3.37 -12.81
CA MET A 91 4.04 2.03 -12.85
C MET A 91 4.72 1.78 -14.20
N LYS A 92 5.84 1.04 -14.19
CA LYS A 92 6.53 0.63 -15.42
C LYS A 92 5.65 -0.22 -16.34
N HIS A 93 4.83 -1.09 -15.74
CA HIS A 93 3.87 -1.94 -16.43
C HIS A 93 2.44 -1.64 -15.92
N PRO A 94 1.41 -1.76 -16.77
CA PRO A 94 0.02 -1.63 -16.33
C PRO A 94 -0.27 -2.56 -15.15
N LEU A 95 -0.92 -2.02 -14.11
CA LEU A 95 -1.33 -2.79 -12.95
C LEU A 95 -2.58 -3.59 -13.25
N LYS A 96 -2.51 -4.91 -13.09
CA LYS A 96 -3.66 -5.82 -13.07
C LYS A 96 -3.62 -6.55 -11.74
N ILE A 97 -4.49 -6.20 -10.81
CA ILE A 97 -4.47 -6.76 -9.46
C ILE A 97 -5.81 -7.36 -9.05
N VAL A 98 -5.76 -8.50 -8.36
CA VAL A 98 -6.89 -9.09 -7.65
C VAL A 98 -6.72 -8.82 -6.16
N LEU A 99 -7.63 -8.02 -5.57
CA LEU A 99 -7.70 -7.81 -4.13
C LEU A 99 -8.80 -8.71 -3.54
N ARG A 100 -8.46 -9.56 -2.58
CA ARG A 100 -9.41 -10.45 -1.89
C ARG A 100 -9.60 -9.97 -0.46
N GLY A 101 -10.82 -9.60 -0.08
CA GLY A 101 -11.10 -9.10 1.27
C GLY A 101 -12.50 -8.53 1.42
N VAL A 102 -12.74 -7.81 2.52
CA VAL A 102 -14.03 -7.20 2.84
C VAL A 102 -14.32 -6.06 1.85
N THR A 103 -15.45 -6.13 1.12
CA THR A 103 -15.84 -5.14 0.10
C THR A 103 -16.85 -4.10 0.60
N ASN A 104 -17.41 -4.34 1.78
CA ASN A 104 -18.39 -3.49 2.44
C ASN A 104 -18.01 -3.35 3.92
N ASP A 105 -17.59 -2.16 4.31
CA ASP A 105 -17.32 -1.79 5.70
C ASP A 105 -17.93 -0.41 5.95
N GLN A 106 -18.38 -0.11 7.16
CA GLN A 106 -19.04 1.16 7.49
C GLN A 106 -18.06 2.34 7.62
N VAL A 107 -16.76 2.05 7.59
CA VAL A 107 -15.66 3.02 7.80
C VAL A 107 -15.03 3.48 6.48
N ASP A 108 -15.09 2.66 5.43
CA ASP A 108 -14.45 2.91 4.14
C ASP A 108 -15.52 3.03 3.02
N PRO A 109 -15.37 3.93 2.02
CA PRO A 109 -16.32 4.04 0.92
C PRO A 109 -16.43 2.70 0.18
N SER A 110 -17.66 2.18 0.07
CA SER A 110 -17.91 0.90 -0.59
C SER A 110 -17.57 0.97 -2.08
N VAL A 111 -17.02 -0.13 -2.62
CA VAL A 111 -16.47 -0.25 -3.98
C VAL A 111 -17.49 0.03 -5.10
N SER A 112 -18.77 0.23 -4.76
CA SER A 112 -19.87 0.47 -5.67
C SER A 112 -20.39 1.92 -5.69
N ASN A 113 -19.54 2.92 -5.44
CA ASN A 113 -19.93 4.28 -5.77
C ASN A 113 -19.70 4.52 -7.28
N LYS A 114 -20.79 4.51 -8.03
CA LYS A 114 -20.79 4.82 -9.46
C LYS A 114 -20.26 6.23 -9.67
N VAL A 115 -19.22 6.34 -10.49
CA VAL A 115 -18.83 7.57 -11.19
C VAL A 115 -19.92 7.94 -12.19
#